data_AF-A0A6A4FDU6-F1
#
_entry.id   AF-A0A6A4FDU6-F1
#
_cell.length_a   1.000
_cell.length_b   1.000
_cell.length_c   1.000
_cell.angle_alpha   90.00
_cell.angle_beta   90.00
_cell.angle_gamma   90.00
#
_symmetry.space_group_name_H-M   'P 1'
#
loop_
_entity.id
_entity.type
_entity.pdbx_description
1 polymer ?
#
loop_
_entity_poly.entity_id
_entity_poly.type
_entity_poly.pdbx_seq_one_letter_code
_entity_poly.pdbx_strand_id
1 'polypeptide(L)'
;MTVEVVSKHEELIDEDCRMTQEQLRDRLHSDLGVDVSVASVHRALQGMLYSTKRLRIEKEMMNSSVNKEKRKTFVAELNKPIKKGSNLHRQGGVSSGSGLILLQTHEGSVKKQENARFMAGLFVAALRSEDYEELQPVKVVIVTDDSPSHSEVESLALVYLAADGIVNLNKFVVLRLGPYSPMLNPIEGCWN
;
A
#
# COMPACT_ATOMS: atom_id res chain seq x y z
N MET A 1 -37.93 -8.03 15.53
CA MET A 1 -38.56 -8.29 14.22
C MET A 1 -38.45 -9.77 13.93
N THR A 2 -39.43 -10.33 13.23
CA THR A 2 -39.33 -11.71 12.71
C THR A 2 -38.30 -11.76 11.58
N VAL A 3 -37.78 -12.95 11.28
CA VAL A 3 -36.79 -13.17 10.21
C VAL A 3 -37.34 -12.70 8.85
N GLU A 4 -38.63 -12.93 8.60
CA GLU A 4 -39.33 -12.51 7.39
C GLU A 4 -39.34 -10.98 7.21
N VAL A 5 -39.62 -10.22 8.27
CA VAL A 5 -39.62 -8.75 8.24
C VAL A 5 -38.20 -8.21 8.01
N VAL A 6 -37.18 -8.84 8.59
CA VAL A 6 -35.77 -8.47 8.38
C VAL A 6 -35.33 -8.75 6.94
N SER A 7 -35.69 -9.91 6.39
CA SER A 7 -35.42 -10.25 4.99
C SER A 7 -36.08 -9.25 4.03
N LYS A 8 -37.30 -8.80 4.33
CA LYS A 8 -37.96 -7.77 3.52
C LYS A 8 -37.27 -6.42 3.62
N HIS A 9 -36.78 -6.02 4.80
CA HIS A 9 -35.98 -4.79 4.92
C HIS A 9 -34.76 -4.80 3.98
N GLU A 10 -34.05 -5.92 3.91
CA GLU A 10 -32.88 -6.07 3.03
C GLU A 10 -33.26 -5.88 1.55
N GLU A 11 -34.31 -6.58 1.10
CA GLU A 11 -34.82 -6.46 -0.28
C GLU A 11 -35.19 -5.01 -0.64
N LEU A 12 -35.88 -4.30 0.27
CA LEU A 12 -36.29 -2.91 0.04
C LEU A 12 -35.10 -1.95 -0.06
N ILE A 13 -34.03 -2.19 0.70
CA ILE A 13 -32.80 -1.38 0.67
C ILE A 13 -32.01 -1.65 -0.61
N ASP A 14 -31.94 -2.91 -1.05
CA ASP A 14 -31.25 -3.30 -2.29
C ASP A 14 -31.93 -2.69 -3.52
N GLU A 15 -33.26 -2.50 -3.47
CA GLU A 15 -34.01 -1.81 -4.51
C GLU A 15 -33.77 -0.29 -4.51
N ASP A 16 -33.91 0.39 -3.37
CA ASP A 16 -33.59 1.82 -3.25
C ASP A 16 -33.02 2.17 -1.86
N CYS A 17 -31.69 2.28 -1.79
CA CYS A 17 -30.98 2.64 -0.57
C CYS A 17 -31.18 4.09 -0.10
N ARG A 18 -31.96 4.91 -0.83
CA ARG A 18 -32.28 6.30 -0.48
C ARG A 18 -33.58 6.45 0.28
N MET A 19 -34.33 5.36 0.48
CA MET A 19 -35.60 5.39 1.20
C MET A 19 -35.43 5.93 2.61
N THR A 20 -36.36 6.76 3.05
CA THR A 20 -36.44 7.20 4.45
C THR A 20 -36.94 6.05 5.33
N GLN A 21 -36.68 6.12 6.64
CA GLN A 21 -37.18 5.13 7.59
C GLN A 21 -38.72 5.10 7.65
N GLU A 22 -39.38 6.22 7.34
CA GLU A 22 -40.84 6.30 7.20
C GLU A 22 -41.32 5.56 5.94
N GLN A 23 -40.65 5.76 4.80
CA GLN A 23 -40.97 5.05 3.57
C GLN A 23 -40.74 3.54 3.71
N LEU A 24 -39.68 3.12 4.42
CA LEU A 24 -39.44 1.71 4.73
C LEU A 24 -40.56 1.13 5.58
N ARG A 25 -40.98 1.83 6.64
CA ARG A 25 -42.15 1.44 7.46
C ARG A 25 -43.40 1.25 6.60
N ASP A 26 -43.75 2.26 5.80
CA ASP A 26 -44.99 2.26 5.03
C ASP A 26 -45.00 1.10 4.01
N ARG A 27 -43.84 0.81 3.42
CA ARG A 27 -43.66 -0.31 2.48
C ARG A 27 -43.74 -1.68 3.17
N LEU A 28 -43.22 -1.81 4.39
CA LEU A 28 -43.39 -3.02 5.20
C LEU A 28 -44.84 -3.26 5.61
N HIS A 29 -45.58 -2.18 5.90
CA HIS A 29 -47.01 -2.27 6.18
C HIS A 29 -47.80 -2.69 4.94
N SER A 30 -47.47 -2.12 3.77
CA SER A 30 -48.08 -2.47 2.48
C SER A 30 -47.81 -3.92 2.09
N ASP A 31 -46.57 -4.37 2.18
CA ASP A 31 -46.14 -5.65 1.60
C ASP A 31 -46.42 -6.85 2.53
N LEU A 32 -46.31 -6.65 3.84
CA LEU A 32 -46.43 -7.73 4.84
C LEU A 32 -47.58 -7.51 5.84
N GLY A 33 -48.29 -6.39 5.76
CA GLY A 33 -49.35 -6.04 6.73
C GLY A 33 -48.82 -5.74 8.14
N VAL A 34 -47.50 -5.57 8.30
CA VAL A 34 -46.88 -5.38 9.62
C VAL A 34 -46.80 -3.91 9.96
N ASP A 35 -47.43 -3.52 11.07
CA ASP A 35 -47.30 -2.17 11.62
C ASP A 35 -46.06 -2.09 12.54
N VAL A 36 -45.10 -1.22 12.18
CA VAL A 36 -43.86 -1.00 12.94
C VAL A 36 -43.62 0.49 13.16
N SER A 37 -42.97 0.84 14.26
CA SER A 37 -42.51 2.21 14.45
C SER A 37 -41.21 2.49 13.69
N VAL A 38 -40.98 3.75 13.34
CA VAL A 38 -39.73 4.24 12.73
C VAL A 38 -38.50 3.84 13.57
N ALA A 39 -38.61 3.90 14.90
CA ALA A 39 -37.55 3.48 15.80
C ALA A 39 -37.25 1.97 15.70
N SER A 40 -38.26 1.14 15.41
CA SER A 40 -38.04 -0.29 15.17
C SER A 40 -37.29 -0.52 13.87
N VAL A 41 -37.66 0.18 12.78
CA VAL A 41 -36.92 0.17 11.51
C VAL A 41 -35.46 0.57 11.74
N HIS A 42 -35.22 1.69 12.43
CA HIS A 42 -33.87 2.14 12.76
C HIS A 42 -33.05 1.10 13.53
N ARG A 43 -33.62 0.50 14.58
CA ARG A 43 -32.94 -0.54 15.37
C ARG A 43 -32.62 -1.79 14.54
N ALA A 44 -33.51 -2.19 13.65
CA ALA A 44 -33.25 -3.32 12.76
C ALA A 44 -32.13 -3.02 11.77
N LEU A 45 -32.14 -1.85 11.13
CA LEU A 45 -31.06 -1.40 10.26
C LEU A 45 -29.72 -1.38 11.00
N GLN A 46 -29.68 -0.87 12.24
CA GLN A 46 -28.48 -0.91 13.07
C GLN A 46 -28.04 -2.34 13.41
N GLY A 47 -28.97 -3.23 13.74
CA GLY A 47 -28.68 -4.65 14.01
C GLY A 47 -28.15 -5.40 12.78
N MET A 48 -28.56 -4.97 11.59
CA MET A 48 -28.07 -5.46 10.28
C MET A 48 -26.79 -4.74 9.82
N LEU A 49 -26.23 -3.84 10.64
CA LEU A 49 -25.01 -3.07 10.34
C LEU A 49 -25.13 -2.10 9.15
N TYR A 50 -26.35 -1.67 8.79
CA TYR A 50 -26.53 -0.59 7.83
C TYR A 50 -26.23 0.76 8.47
N SER A 51 -25.34 1.52 7.81
CA SER A 51 -24.99 2.89 8.18
C SER A 51 -25.51 3.88 7.13
N THR A 52 -26.10 4.99 7.57
CA THR A 52 -26.45 6.09 6.67
C THR A 52 -25.20 6.87 6.27
N LYS A 53 -24.96 7.03 4.97
CA LYS A 53 -23.91 7.90 4.42
C LYS A 53 -24.52 9.17 3.83
N ARG A 54 -23.79 10.28 3.91
CA ARG A 54 -24.19 11.53 3.27
C ARG A 54 -24.17 11.36 1.75
N LEU A 55 -25.26 11.72 1.07
CA LEU A 55 -25.31 11.72 -0.39
C LEU A 55 -24.27 12.68 -0.95
N ARG A 56 -23.40 12.17 -1.81
CA ARG A 56 -22.44 12.96 -2.57
C ARG A 56 -23.11 13.36 -3.88
N ILE A 57 -23.39 14.65 -4.04
CA ILE A 57 -23.94 15.19 -5.29
C ILE A 57 -22.81 15.30 -6.30
N GLU A 58 -22.99 14.63 -7.44
CA GLU A 58 -22.04 14.63 -8.55
C GLU A 58 -22.66 15.31 -9.76
N LYS A 59 -21.82 15.97 -10.58
CA LYS A 59 -22.30 16.55 -11.84
C LYS A 59 -22.77 15.41 -12.75
N GLU A 60 -24.00 15.50 -13.25
CA GLU A 60 -24.62 14.47 -14.10
C GLU A 60 -23.72 14.11 -15.31
N MET A 61 -23.10 15.12 -15.94
CA MET A 61 -22.15 14.91 -17.03
C MET A 61 -20.94 14.04 -16.64
N MET A 62 -20.50 14.05 -15.38
CA MET A 62 -19.35 13.28 -14.90
C MET A 62 -19.57 11.77 -14.99
N ASN A 63 -20.82 11.31 -14.90
CA ASN A 63 -21.19 9.90 -14.99
C ASN A 63 -21.87 9.53 -16.30
N SER A 64 -21.91 10.44 -17.28
CA SER A 64 -22.34 10.11 -18.64
C SER A 64 -21.51 8.95 -19.21
N SER A 65 -22.14 8.11 -20.01
CA SER A 65 -21.48 6.97 -20.69
C SER A 65 -20.26 7.46 -21.49
N VAL A 66 -20.39 8.61 -22.14
CA VAL A 66 -19.32 9.26 -22.92
C VAL A 66 -18.12 9.60 -22.03
N ASN A 67 -18.32 10.24 -20.88
CA ASN A 67 -17.20 10.63 -20.01
C ASN A 67 -16.60 9.43 -19.27
N LYS A 68 -17.41 8.41 -18.95
CA LYS A 68 -16.90 7.13 -18.43
C LYS A 68 -15.99 6.45 -19.46
N GLU A 69 -16.39 6.39 -20.73
CA GLU A 69 -15.57 5.81 -21.80
C GLU A 69 -14.30 6.62 -22.03
N LYS A 70 -14.38 7.96 -22.07
CA LYS A 70 -13.19 8.81 -22.17
C LYS A 70 -12.19 8.57 -21.03
N ARG A 71 -12.65 8.47 -19.78
CA ARG A 71 -11.78 8.16 -18.63
C ARG A 71 -11.17 6.76 -18.74
N LYS A 72 -11.96 5.77 -19.15
CA LYS A 72 -11.48 4.40 -19.36
C LYS A 72 -10.40 4.35 -20.44
N THR A 73 -10.63 4.98 -21.59
CA THR A 73 -9.65 5.06 -22.69
C THR A 73 -8.40 5.78 -22.26
N PHE A 74 -8.52 6.92 -21.56
CA PHE A 74 -7.37 7.65 -21.03
C PHE A 74 -6.54 6.77 -20.08
N VAL A 75 -7.16 6.09 -19.13
CA VAL A 75 -6.48 5.16 -18.20
C VAL A 75 -5.86 3.98 -18.96
N ALA A 76 -6.52 3.46 -20.00
CA ALA A 76 -5.97 2.41 -20.83
C ALA A 76 -4.71 2.88 -21.59
N GLU A 77 -4.75 4.05 -22.24
CA GLU A 77 -3.60 4.65 -22.92
C GLU A 77 -2.46 4.96 -21.95
N LEU A 78 -2.76 5.53 -20.77
CA LEU A 78 -1.76 5.81 -19.72
C LEU A 78 -1.08 4.54 -19.22
N ASN A 79 -1.82 3.43 -19.14
CA ASN A 79 -1.28 2.14 -18.72
C ASN A 79 -0.51 1.40 -19.83
N LYS A 80 -0.64 1.78 -21.12
CA LYS A 80 0.13 1.14 -22.20
C LYS A 80 1.65 1.26 -22.01
N PRO A 81 2.24 2.44 -21.74
CA PRO A 81 3.66 2.55 -21.47
C PRO A 81 4.06 1.91 -20.14
N ILE A 82 3.20 1.89 -19.11
CA ILE A 82 3.50 1.23 -17.83
C ILE A 82 3.63 -0.30 -18.00
N LYS A 83 2.84 -0.90 -18.90
CA LYS A 83 2.86 -2.35 -19.16
C LYS A 83 3.91 -2.79 -20.17
N LYS A 84 4.43 -1.89 -21.01
CA LYS A 84 5.38 -2.20 -22.10
C LYS A 84 6.73 -1.48 -22.02
N GLY A 85 6.85 -0.45 -21.20
CA GLY A 85 8.06 0.33 -21.03
C GLY A 85 9.09 -0.40 -20.19
N SER A 86 10.36 -0.12 -20.44
CA SER A 86 11.46 -0.47 -19.54
C SER A 86 11.19 0.21 -18.19
N ASN A 87 10.85 -0.58 -17.17
CA ASN A 87 10.69 -0.06 -15.82
C ASN A 87 12.03 0.45 -15.33
N LEU A 88 12.08 1.74 -14.97
CA LEU A 88 13.20 2.32 -14.24
C LEU A 88 13.03 1.93 -12.77
N HIS A 89 13.87 1.01 -12.29
CA HIS A 89 13.93 0.68 -10.87
C HIS A 89 14.85 1.67 -10.16
N ARG A 90 14.42 2.12 -8.99
CA ARG A 90 15.22 2.95 -8.09
C ARG A 90 15.57 2.12 -6.86
N GLN A 91 16.86 2.02 -6.56
CA GLN A 91 17.36 1.43 -5.32
C GLN A 91 17.92 2.55 -4.46
N GLY A 92 17.43 2.68 -3.23
CA GLY A 92 17.85 3.72 -2.31
C GLY A 92 18.18 3.16 -0.94
N GLY A 93 19.08 3.83 -0.23
CA GLY A 93 19.32 3.61 1.19
C GLY A 93 19.26 4.94 1.93
N VAL A 94 18.57 4.95 3.07
CA VAL A 94 18.35 6.15 3.88
C VAL A 94 18.79 5.91 5.33
N SER A 95 19.27 6.97 5.98
CA SER A 95 19.58 7.05 7.40
C SER A 95 18.74 8.15 8.04
N SER A 96 18.50 8.07 9.35
CA SER A 96 17.75 9.07 10.10
C SER A 96 18.48 10.42 10.24
N GLY A 97 19.81 10.44 10.29
CA GLY A 97 20.58 11.68 10.42
C GLY A 97 20.89 12.31 9.07
N SER A 98 21.54 11.55 8.19
CA SER A 98 22.06 12.02 6.90
C SER A 98 21.03 11.96 5.76
N GLY A 99 19.82 11.44 6.00
CA GLY A 99 18.80 11.28 4.98
C GLY A 99 19.22 10.26 3.91
N LEU A 100 19.23 10.66 2.64
CA LEU A 100 19.56 9.76 1.52
C LEU A 100 21.08 9.49 1.47
N ILE A 101 21.48 8.24 1.68
CA ILE A 101 22.88 7.80 1.68
C ILE A 101 23.35 7.42 0.28
N LEU A 102 22.55 6.64 -0.45
CA LEU A 102 22.86 6.20 -1.80
C LEU A 102 21.55 6.02 -2.59
N LEU A 103 21.57 6.46 -3.85
CA LEU A 103 20.49 6.24 -4.81
C LEU A 103 21.09 5.76 -6.12
N GLN A 104 20.56 4.65 -6.64
CA GLN A 104 20.95 4.09 -7.93
C GLN A 104 19.70 3.81 -8.77
N THR A 105 19.80 4.07 -10.07
CA THR A 105 18.75 3.82 -11.03
C THR A 105 19.16 2.71 -11.99
N HIS A 106 18.24 1.77 -12.25
CA HIS A 106 18.46 0.63 -13.11
C HIS A 106 17.36 0.55 -14.16
N GLU A 107 17.74 0.26 -15.40
CA GLU A 107 16.77 -0.11 -16.44
C GLU A 107 16.52 -1.62 -16.37
N GLY A 108 15.25 -2.01 -16.28
CA GLY A 108 14.88 -3.42 -16.16
C GLY A 108 15.13 -3.99 -14.76
N SER A 109 14.83 -5.28 -14.57
CA SER A 109 14.84 -5.93 -13.26
C SER A 109 16.24 -6.04 -12.65
N VAL A 110 16.35 -5.74 -11.35
CA VAL A 110 17.60 -5.88 -10.60
C VAL A 110 17.87 -7.35 -10.26
N LYS A 111 19.07 -7.83 -10.62
CA LYS A 111 19.52 -9.19 -10.35
C LYS A 111 20.23 -9.30 -8.99
N LYS A 112 20.37 -10.53 -8.50
CA LYS A 112 21.04 -10.88 -7.23
C LYS A 112 22.41 -10.21 -7.07
N GLN A 113 23.27 -10.29 -8.09
CA GLN A 113 24.63 -9.74 -8.06
C GLN A 113 24.65 -8.21 -8.03
N GLU A 114 23.77 -7.58 -8.82
CA GLU A 114 23.62 -6.13 -8.85
C GLU A 114 23.15 -5.61 -7.50
N ASN A 115 22.19 -6.30 -6.88
CA ASN A 115 21.71 -5.95 -5.55
C ASN A 115 22.78 -6.09 -4.47
N ALA A 116 23.55 -7.20 -4.48
CA ALA A 116 24.67 -7.37 -3.55
C ALA A 116 25.76 -6.31 -3.75
N ARG A 117 26.02 -5.89 -4.99
CA ARG A 117 26.93 -4.78 -5.28
C ARG A 117 26.39 -3.46 -4.75
N PHE A 118 25.10 -3.20 -4.90
CA PHE A 118 24.43 -2.03 -4.31
C PHE A 118 24.56 -2.02 -2.78
N MET A 119 24.33 -3.15 -2.10
CA MET A 119 24.47 -3.26 -0.64
C MET A 119 25.91 -2.97 -0.17
N ALA A 120 26.91 -3.46 -0.90
CA ALA A 120 28.31 -3.11 -0.64
C ALA A 120 28.56 -1.61 -0.82
N GLY A 121 28.05 -1.01 -1.90
CA GLY A 121 28.12 0.43 -2.14
C GLY A 121 27.44 1.26 -1.06
N LEU A 122 26.27 0.82 -0.60
CA LEU A 122 25.51 1.46 0.47
C LEU A 122 26.26 1.43 1.79
N PHE A 123 26.91 0.30 2.13
CA PHE A 123 27.77 0.22 3.30
C PHE A 123 28.95 1.20 3.21
N VAL A 124 29.66 1.25 2.08
CA VAL A 124 30.78 2.18 1.89
C VAL A 124 30.31 3.64 1.94
N ALA A 125 29.15 3.96 1.38
CA ALA A 125 28.56 5.29 1.48
C ALA A 125 28.18 5.65 2.92
N ALA A 126 27.60 4.71 3.68
CA ALA A 126 27.29 4.90 5.09
C ALA A 126 28.55 5.14 5.93
N LEU A 127 29.64 4.42 5.67
CA LEU A 127 30.93 4.63 6.34
C LEU A 127 31.52 6.04 6.12
N ARG A 128 31.10 6.74 5.05
CA ARG A 128 31.54 8.09 4.70
C ARG A 128 30.53 9.18 5.11
N SER A 129 29.42 8.80 5.74
CA SER A 129 28.41 9.75 6.20
C SER A 129 28.85 10.45 7.48
N GLU A 130 28.44 11.71 7.64
CA GLU A 130 28.67 12.49 8.86
C GLU A 130 28.08 11.78 10.08
N ASP A 131 26.88 11.18 9.94
CA ASP A 131 26.24 10.35 10.99
C ASP A 131 27.19 9.29 11.53
N TYR A 132 27.88 8.59 10.63
CA TYR A 132 28.74 7.51 11.04
C TYR A 132 29.99 8.04 11.73
N GLU A 133 30.59 9.13 11.25
CA GLU A 133 31.74 9.79 11.90
C GLU A 133 31.43 10.18 13.35
N GLU A 134 30.25 10.74 13.61
CA GLU A 134 29.82 11.14 14.96
C GLU A 134 29.58 9.95 15.90
N LEU A 135 29.19 8.80 15.35
CA LEU A 135 28.81 7.61 16.12
C LEU A 135 29.93 6.56 16.24
N GLN A 136 31.10 6.75 15.63
CA GLN A 136 32.14 5.71 15.66
C GLN A 136 32.66 5.42 17.08
N PRO A 137 33.02 4.15 17.39
CA PRO A 137 33.00 2.98 16.51
C PRO A 137 31.72 2.13 16.68
N VAL A 138 30.74 2.27 15.77
CA VAL A 138 29.54 1.43 15.71
C VAL A 138 29.53 0.50 14.49
N LYS A 139 28.62 -0.48 14.49
CA LYS A 139 28.30 -1.30 13.31
C LYS A 139 27.30 -0.55 12.43
N VAL A 140 27.40 -0.74 11.12
CA VAL A 140 26.38 -0.29 10.17
C VAL A 140 25.39 -1.44 9.98
N VAL A 141 24.14 -1.19 10.34
CA VAL A 141 23.05 -2.14 10.15
C VAL A 141 22.24 -1.70 8.93
N ILE A 142 22.26 -2.49 7.87
CA ILE A 142 21.43 -2.27 6.69
C ILE A 142 20.17 -3.10 6.83
N VAL A 143 19.01 -2.43 6.80
CA VAL A 143 17.69 -3.08 6.86
C VAL A 143 17.20 -3.34 5.44
N THR A 144 16.72 -4.55 5.17
CA THR A 144 16.24 -4.95 3.84
C THR A 144 15.08 -5.94 3.94
N ASP A 145 14.21 -5.99 2.93
CA ASP A 145 13.13 -6.98 2.83
C ASP A 145 13.64 -8.34 2.32
N ASP A 146 12.78 -9.35 2.38
CA ASP A 146 13.13 -10.73 2.03
C ASP A 146 12.75 -11.08 0.57
N SER A 147 13.23 -10.28 -0.38
CA SER A 147 13.06 -10.51 -1.81
C SER A 147 13.99 -11.64 -2.33
N PRO A 148 13.61 -12.39 -3.38
CA PRO A 148 14.52 -13.32 -4.06
C PRO A 148 15.83 -12.68 -4.54
N SER A 149 15.82 -11.40 -4.94
CA SER A 149 17.03 -10.66 -5.32
C SER A 149 17.99 -10.45 -4.14
N HIS A 150 17.51 -10.61 -2.90
CA HIS A 150 18.27 -10.45 -1.67
C HIS A 150 18.79 -11.79 -1.15
N SER A 151 18.53 -12.90 -1.84
CA SER A 151 19.10 -14.20 -1.48
C SER A 151 20.64 -14.10 -1.38
N GLU A 152 21.22 -14.60 -0.28
CA GLU A 152 22.67 -14.59 0.00
C GLU A 152 23.35 -13.21 -0.13
N VAL A 153 22.59 -12.12 -0.02
CA VAL A 153 23.10 -10.77 -0.23
C VAL A 153 24.22 -10.42 0.75
N GLU A 154 24.16 -10.96 1.97
CA GLU A 154 25.16 -10.79 3.01
C GLU A 154 26.51 -11.34 2.58
N SER A 155 26.53 -12.59 2.12
CA SER A 155 27.75 -13.27 1.68
C SER A 155 28.33 -12.64 0.43
N LEU A 156 27.49 -12.31 -0.56
CA LEU A 156 27.95 -11.69 -1.80
C LEU A 156 28.47 -10.26 -1.59
N ALA A 157 27.79 -9.46 -0.75
CA ALA A 157 28.25 -8.11 -0.43
C ALA A 157 29.62 -8.15 0.28
N LEU A 158 29.83 -9.08 1.21
CA LEU A 158 31.12 -9.27 1.87
C LEU A 158 32.23 -9.64 0.88
N VAL A 159 31.96 -10.48 -0.11
CA VAL A 159 32.91 -10.81 -1.19
C VAL A 159 33.28 -9.55 -1.99
N TYR A 160 32.30 -8.73 -2.38
CA TYR A 160 32.57 -7.49 -3.10
C TYR A 160 33.35 -6.47 -2.26
N LEU A 161 32.98 -6.31 -0.99
CA LEU A 161 33.71 -5.41 -0.07
C LEU A 161 35.16 -5.85 0.12
N ALA A 162 35.40 -7.16 0.31
CA ALA A 162 36.74 -7.70 0.42
C ALA A 162 37.55 -7.49 -0.87
N ALA A 163 36.93 -7.72 -2.04
CA ALA A 163 37.56 -7.51 -3.35
C ALA A 163 37.91 -6.03 -3.59
N ASP A 164 37.09 -5.10 -3.08
CA ASP A 164 37.33 -3.66 -3.12
C ASP A 164 38.38 -3.19 -2.08
N GLY A 165 38.94 -4.09 -1.28
CA GLY A 165 39.92 -3.77 -0.25
C GLY A 165 39.34 -3.09 0.99
N ILE A 166 38.02 -3.17 1.21
CA ILE A 166 37.36 -2.60 2.38
C ILE A 166 37.71 -3.45 3.62
N VAL A 167 38.24 -2.79 4.64
CA VAL A 167 38.58 -3.38 5.94
C VAL A 167 37.44 -3.26 6.93
N ASN A 168 37.52 -3.96 8.07
CA ASN A 168 36.49 -3.96 9.14
C ASN A 168 35.12 -4.47 8.69
N LEU A 169 35.10 -5.55 7.90
CA LEU A 169 33.87 -6.20 7.43
C LEU A 169 32.97 -6.71 8.56
N ASN A 170 33.50 -6.89 9.76
CA ASN A 170 32.73 -7.19 10.97
C ASN A 170 31.73 -6.08 11.38
N LYS A 171 31.86 -4.87 10.80
CA LYS A 171 30.92 -3.77 10.97
C LYS A 171 29.74 -3.81 10.01
N PHE A 172 29.77 -4.64 8.97
CA PHE A 172 28.67 -4.83 8.04
C PHE A 172 27.67 -5.83 8.63
N VAL A 173 26.46 -5.35 8.95
CA VAL A 173 25.37 -6.18 9.47
C VAL A 173 24.14 -5.96 8.60
N VAL A 174 23.45 -7.05 8.25
CA VAL A 174 22.18 -6.99 7.52
C VAL A 174 21.07 -7.48 8.44
N LEU A 175 19.99 -6.71 8.50
CA LEU A 175 18.76 -7.07 9.20
C LEU A 175 17.67 -7.30 8.16
N ARG A 176 17.15 -8.53 8.10
CA ARG A 176 16.04 -8.89 7.21
C ARG A 176 14.70 -8.66 7.88
N LEU A 177 13.79 -8.01 7.16
CA LEU A 177 12.41 -7.87 7.58
C LEU A 177 11.63 -9.17 7.34
N GLY A 178 10.62 -9.39 8.18
CA GLY A 178 9.68 -10.49 7.99
C GLY A 178 8.84 -10.31 6.71
N PRO A 179 8.27 -11.39 6.17
CA PRO A 179 7.39 -11.32 5.01
C PRO A 179 6.27 -10.30 5.19
N TYR A 180 5.89 -9.61 4.10
CA TYR A 180 4.76 -8.67 4.06
C TYR A 180 4.79 -7.57 5.13
N SER A 181 5.99 -7.07 5.49
CA SER A 181 6.16 -6.07 6.55
C SER A 181 6.65 -4.69 6.06
N PRO A 182 6.05 -4.08 5.01
CA PRO A 182 6.50 -2.77 4.51
C PRO A 182 6.32 -1.65 5.54
N MET A 183 5.36 -1.79 6.47
CA MET A 183 5.16 -0.82 7.57
C MET A 183 6.34 -0.76 8.55
N LEU A 184 7.21 -1.77 8.55
CA LEU A 184 8.43 -1.81 9.36
C LEU A 184 9.67 -1.35 8.60
N ASN A 185 9.53 -0.99 7.32
CA ASN A 185 10.61 -0.50 6.48
C ASN A 185 10.50 1.02 6.32
N PRO A 186 11.31 1.84 7.03
CA PRO A 186 11.18 3.30 7.02
C PRO A 186 11.28 3.93 5.63
N ILE A 187 12.03 3.30 4.72
CA ILE A 187 12.21 3.83 3.37
C ILE A 187 10.91 3.84 2.55
N GLU A 188 9.93 3.00 2.89
CA GLU A 188 8.61 3.01 2.25
C GLU A 188 7.91 4.35 2.46
N GLY A 189 8.11 4.99 3.63
CA GLY A 189 7.61 6.34 3.89
C GLY A 189 8.25 7.41 3.01
N CYS A 190 9.48 7.19 2.52
CA CYS A 190 10.16 8.11 1.61
C CYS A 190 9.68 7.99 0.16
N TRP A 191 9.11 6.85 -0.22
CA TRP A 191 8.64 6.58 -1.59
C TRP A 191 7.14 6.86 -1.81
N ASN A 192 6.37 6.99 -0.73
CA ASN A 192 4.96 7.36 -0.76
C ASN A 192 4.77 8.87 -1.03
#